data_AF-A0A9D9U489-F1
#
_entry.id   AF-A0A9D9U489-F1
#
_cell.length_a   1.000
_cell.length_b   1.000
_cell.length_c   1.000
_cell.angle_alpha   90.00
_cell.angle_beta   90.00
_cell.angle_gamma   90.00
#
_symmetry.space_group_name_H-M   'P 1'
#
loop_
_entity.id
_entity.type
_entity.pdbx_description
1 polymer ?
#
loop_
_entity_poly.entity_id
_entity_poly.type
_entity_poly.pdbx_seq_one_letter_code
_entity_poly.pdbx_strand_id
1 'polypeptide(L)' 'MALGSIDGDPGVRPGEHIFVESRAAWYEITDALPQFEEWPPGFEA' A
#
# COMPACT_ATOMS: atom_id res chain seq x y z
N MET A 1 -1.12 -12.49 -2.93
CA MET A 1 -2.50 -12.64 -3.46
C MET A 1 -2.84 -11.33 -4.15
N ALA A 2 -3.28 -11.36 -5.41
CA ALA A 2 -3.76 -10.15 -6.10
C ALA A 2 -5.28 -10.08 -5.93
N LEU A 3 -5.80 -8.90 -5.58
CA LEU A 3 -7.23 -8.65 -5.68
C LEU A 3 -7.57 -8.58 -7.18
N GLY A 4 -8.51 -9.40 -7.64
CA GLY A 4 -9.03 -9.31 -8.99
C GLY A 4 -9.86 -8.05 -9.20
N SER A 5 -10.34 -7.84 -10.41
CA SER A 5 -11.34 -6.80 -10.67
C SER A 5 -12.64 -7.15 -9.95
N ILE A 6 -13.25 -6.16 -9.29
CA ILE A 6 -14.52 -6.30 -8.59
C ILE A 6 -15.52 -5.38 -9.30
N ASP A 7 -16.73 -5.88 -9.55
CA ASP A 7 -17.84 -5.06 -10.03
C ASP A 7 -18.43 -4.26 -8.86
N GLY A 8 -18.48 -2.93 -9.00
CA GLY A 8 -18.97 -2.02 -7.96
C GLY A 8 -17.89 -1.49 -7.01
N ASP A 9 -18.28 -0.73 -5.98
CA ASP A 9 -17.35 -0.21 -4.97
C ASP A 9 -17.06 -1.30 -3.92
N PRO A 10 -15.81 -1.77 -3.77
CA PRO A 10 -15.47 -2.78 -2.78
C PRO A 10 -15.53 -2.25 -1.33
N GLY A 11 -15.68 -0.94 -1.12
CA GLY A 11 -15.78 -0.30 0.19
C GLY A 11 -14.48 -0.29 1.01
N VAL A 12 -13.53 -1.19 0.70
CA VAL A 12 -12.18 -1.21 1.27
C VAL A 12 -11.36 -0.03 0.74
N ARG A 13 -10.48 0.49 1.59
CA ARG A 13 -9.54 1.59 1.30
C ARG A 13 -8.13 1.19 1.78
N PRO A 14 -7.06 1.76 1.20
CA PRO A 14 -5.71 1.53 1.70
C PRO A 14 -5.56 1.92 3.17
N GLY A 15 -4.83 1.12 3.94
CA GLY A 15 -4.53 1.40 5.35
C GLY A 15 -3.09 1.87 5.58
N GLU A 16 -2.17 1.49 4.69
CA GLU A 16 -0.73 1.77 4.77
C GLU A 16 -0.07 1.54 3.41
N HIS A 17 1.12 2.11 3.22
CA HIS A 17 1.98 1.88 2.06
C HIS A 17 3.23 1.12 2.50
N ILE A 18 3.48 -0.04 1.90
CA ILE A 18 4.61 -0.93 2.21
C ILE A 18 5.53 -0.97 0.99
N PHE A 19 6.85 -1.09 1.21
CA PHE A 19 7.89 -1.05 0.18
C PHE A 19 7.97 0.28 -0.59
N VAL A 20 7.81 1.41 0.10
CA VAL A 20 7.80 2.74 -0.53
C VAL A 20 9.12 3.12 -1.18
N GLU A 21 10.24 2.47 -0.83
CA GLU A 21 11.54 2.67 -1.48
C GLU A 21 11.51 2.22 -2.95
N SER A 22 10.70 1.21 -3.29
CA SER A 22 10.54 0.71 -4.66
C SER A 22 9.51 1.50 -5.48
N ARG A 23 8.97 2.61 -4.96
CA ARG A 23 8.02 3.45 -5.71
C ARG A 23 8.72 4.10 -6.90
N ALA A 24 7.95 4.38 -7.95
CA ALA A 24 8.48 5.11 -9.09
C ALA A 24 8.99 6.50 -8.65
N ALA A 25 10.19 6.90 -9.08
CA ALA A 25 10.84 8.13 -8.63
C ALA A 25 10.04 9.41 -8.95
N TRP A 26 9.14 9.37 -9.92
CA TRP A 26 8.25 10.47 -10.31
C TRP A 26 6.90 10.47 -9.58
N TYR A 27 6.65 9.51 -8.69
CA TYR A 27 5.40 9.40 -7.96
C TYR A 27 5.59 9.76 -6.49
N GLU A 28 4.74 10.64 -6.00
CA GLU A 28 4.67 11.04 -4.60
C GLU A 28 3.39 10.48 -3.97
N ILE A 29 3.53 9.85 -2.80
CA ILE A 29 2.39 9.43 -1.98
C ILE A 29 1.88 10.68 -1.25
N THR A 30 0.62 11.04 -1.51
CA THR A 30 0.04 12.34 -1.09
C THR A 30 -0.92 12.24 0.09
N ASP A 31 -1.25 11.03 0.53
CA ASP A 31 -2.04 10.82 1.74
C ASP A 31 -1.15 10.77 3.00
N ALA A 32 -1.79 10.73 4.16
CA ALA A 32 -1.13 10.71 5.46
C ALA A 32 -1.07 9.29 6.07
N LEU A 33 -1.23 8.24 5.27
CA LEU A 33 -1.17 6.87 5.76
C LEU A 33 0.26 6.50 6.17
N PRO A 34 0.44 5.54 7.09
CA PRO A 34 1.75 4.99 7.42
C PRO A 34 2.50 4.52 6.16
N GLN A 35 3.80 4.81 6.11
CA GLN A 35 4.68 4.44 5.00
C GLN A 35 5.86 3.64 5.56
N PHE A 36 6.15 2.49 4.95
CA PHE A 36 7.22 1.59 5.34
C PHE A 36 8.11 1.28 4.13
N GLU A 37 9.43 1.37 4.31
CA GLU A 37 10.42 1.03 3.28
C GLU A 37 10.48 -0.48 3.02
N GLU A 38 10.14 -1.27 4.03
CA GLU A 38 10.08 -2.74 4.01
C GLU A 38 8.81 -3.21 4.74
N TRP A 39 8.77 -4.45 5.20
CA TRP A 39 7.65 -4.97 6.00
C TRP A 39 7.41 -4.15 7.29
N PRO A 40 6.14 -3.92 7.68
CA PRO A 40 5.84 -3.25 8.95
C PRO A 40 6.39 -4.03 10.15
N PRO A 41 6.76 -3.35 11.25
CA PRO A 41 7.21 -4.01 12.47
C PRO A 41 6.17 -5.01 12.98
N GLY A 42 6.62 -6.24 13.27
CA GLY A 42 5.75 -7.32 13.78
C GLY A 42 5.05 -8.14 12.71
N PHE A 43 5.30 -7.87 11.42
CA PHE A 43 4.91 -8.77 10.35
C PHE A 43 5.95 -9.89 10.19
N GLU A 44 5.56 -11.14 10.48
CA GLU A 44 6.35 -12.33 10.20
C GLU A 44 5.89 -12.90 8.84
N ALA A 45 6.78 -12.90 7.85
CA ALA A 45 6.50 -13.32 6.47
C ALA A 45 6.54 -14.85 6.28
#